data_AF-A0AA86L2A8-F1
#
_entry.id   AF-A0AA86L2A8-F1
#
_cell.length_a   1.000
_cell.length_b   1.000
_cell.length_c   1.000
_cell.angle_alpha   90.00
_cell.angle_beta   90.00
_cell.angle_gamma   90.00
#
_symmetry.space_group_name_H-M   'P 1'
#
loop_
_entity.id
_entity.type
_entity.pdbx_description
1 polymer ?
#
loop_
_entity_poly.entity_id
_entity_poly.type
_entity_poly.pdbx_seq_one_letter_code
_entity_poly.pdbx_strand_id
1 'polypeptide(L)'
;MTKEYRAKIFKSGNSVALRLPKALGLEAGTEMILREEHGQFRFEPADKPKAKIDVSGFAGKAPGIKLAPREDFDERPSAIAARKAAEEAAKKA
;
A
#
# COMPACT_ATOMS: atom_id res chain seq x y z
N MET A 1 4.57 -20.34 15.53
CA MET A 1 4.17 -21.49 14.69
C MET A 1 3.16 -21.01 13.66
N THR A 2 3.54 -21.03 12.39
CA THR A 2 2.63 -20.70 11.28
C THR A 2 1.68 -21.87 11.08
N LYS A 3 0.37 -21.66 11.22
CA LYS A 3 -0.63 -22.72 10.99
C LYS A 3 -0.89 -22.81 9.49
N GLU A 4 -0.39 -23.87 8.85
CA GLU A 4 -0.73 -24.18 7.46
C GLU A 4 -2.06 -24.94 7.40
N TYR A 5 -2.96 -24.48 6.54
CA TYR A 5 -4.25 -25.12 6.30
C TYR A 5 -4.30 -25.61 4.86
N ARG A 6 -4.48 -26.93 4.67
CA ARG A 6 -4.71 -27.50 3.35
C ARG A 6 -6.20 -27.40 3.01
N ALA A 7 -6.52 -26.66 1.95
CA ALA A 7 -7.88 -26.51 1.45
C ALA A 7 -7.95 -26.82 -0.05
N LYS A 8 -9.10 -27.32 -0.50
CA LYS A 8 -9.37 -27.56 -1.93
C LYS A 8 -10.16 -26.39 -2.50
N ILE A 9 -9.81 -26.01 -3.73
CA ILE A 9 -10.58 -25.06 -4.53
C ILE A 9 -11.81 -25.78 -5.10
N PHE A 10 -12.95 -25.11 -5.10
CA PHE A 10 -14.19 -25.64 -5.66
C PHE A 10 -14.87 -24.61 -6.56
N LYS A 11 -15.69 -25.09 -7.50
CA LYS A 11 -16.47 -24.25 -8.40
C LYS A 11 -17.62 -23.60 -7.62
N SER A 12 -17.78 -22.30 -7.77
CA SER A 12 -18.86 -21.49 -7.22
C SER A 12 -19.46 -20.64 -8.35
N GLY A 13 -20.47 -21.17 -9.03
CA GLY A 13 -21.05 -20.54 -10.21
C GLY A 13 -20.04 -20.44 -11.36
N ASN A 14 -19.82 -19.21 -11.85
CA ASN A 14 -18.82 -18.90 -12.88
C ASN A 14 -17.44 -18.54 -12.28
N SER A 15 -17.25 -18.79 -10.99
CA SER A 15 -16.03 -18.45 -10.25
C SER A 15 -15.51 -19.65 -9.48
N VAL A 16 -14.33 -19.49 -8.87
CA VAL A 16 -13.74 -20.46 -7.95
C VAL A 16 -13.68 -19.88 -6.55
N ALA A 17 -13.82 -20.75 -5.55
CA ALA A 17 -13.76 -20.37 -4.15
C ALA A 17 -12.82 -21.30 -3.37
N LEU A 18 -12.20 -20.73 -2.33
CA LEU A 18 -11.38 -21.44 -1.36
C LEU A 18 -12.07 -21.43 0.00
N ARG A 19 -12.10 -22.57 0.70
CA ARG A 19 -12.67 -22.63 2.06
C ARG A 19 -11.65 -22.12 3.07
N LEU A 20 -11.98 -21.03 3.73
CA LEU A 20 -11.20 -20.46 4.82
C LEU A 20 -11.74 -20.99 6.16
N PRO A 21 -10.91 -21.65 6.99
CA PRO A 21 -11.33 -22.13 8.30
C PRO A 21 -11.73 -20.98 9.23
N LYS A 22 -12.77 -21.18 10.05
CA LYS A 22 -13.24 -20.19 11.05
C LYS A 22 -12.15 -19.79 12.06
N ALA A 23 -11.16 -20.66 12.28
CA ALA A 23 -10.00 -20.38 13.13
C ALA A 23 -9.13 -19.21 12.64
N LEU A 24 -9.31 -18.75 11.38
CA LEU A 24 -8.65 -17.56 10.86
C LEU A 24 -9.28 -16.25 11.33
N GLY A 25 -10.46 -16.28 11.96
CA GLY A 25 -11.13 -15.09 12.49
C GLY A 25 -11.71 -14.15 11.43
N LEU A 26 -11.88 -14.62 10.20
CA LEU A 26 -12.52 -13.86 9.13
C LEU A 26 -14.05 -13.97 9.25
N GLU A 27 -14.74 -12.85 9.14
CA GLU A 27 -16.21 -12.81 9.17
C GLU A 27 -16.80 -13.01 7.76
N ALA A 28 -17.94 -13.69 7.70
CA ALA A 28 -18.65 -13.89 6.44
C ALA A 28 -19.26 -12.57 5.99
N GLY A 29 -19.06 -12.21 4.72
CA GLY A 29 -19.54 -10.95 4.15
C GLY A 29 -18.55 -9.78 4.22
N THR A 30 -17.37 -9.97 4.84
CA THR A 30 -16.30 -8.98 4.78
C THR A 30 -15.72 -8.88 3.37
N GLU A 31 -15.66 -7.66 2.83
CA GLU A 31 -15.03 -7.39 1.55
C GLU A 31 -13.50 -7.47 1.67
N MET A 32 -12.87 -8.25 0.80
CA MET A 32 -11.41 -8.45 0.79
C MET A 32 -10.84 -8.15 -0.59
N ILE A 33 -9.66 -7.53 -0.60
CA ILE A 33 -8.87 -7.33 -1.81
C ILE A 33 -8.02 -8.59 -2.00
N LEU A 34 -8.19 -9.27 -3.13
CA LEU A 34 -7.33 -10.36 -3.57
C LEU A 34 -6.26 -9.82 -4.53
N ARG A 35 -4.99 -10.02 -4.20
CA ARG A 35 -3.86 -9.71 -5.08
C ARG A 35 -3.11 -10.99 -5.41
N GLU A 36 -2.80 -11.15 -6.69
CA GLU A 36 -1.85 -12.15 -7.16
C GLU A 36 -0.46 -11.49 -7.28
N GLU A 37 0.53 -12.08 -6.63
CA GLU A 37 1.93 -11.65 -6.71
C GLU A 37 2.82 -12.90 -6.83
N HIS A 38 3.55 -13.04 -7.93
CA HIS A 38 4.50 -14.15 -8.16
C HIS A 38 3.91 -15.55 -7.93
N GLY A 39 2.66 -15.78 -8.33
CA GLY A 39 1.98 -17.07 -8.12
C GLY A 39 1.50 -17.31 -6.69
N GLN A 40 1.60 -16.31 -5.81
CA GLN A 40 1.01 -16.31 -4.47
C GLN A 40 -0.22 -15.43 -4.45
N PHE A 41 -1.28 -15.88 -3.78
CA PHE A 41 -2.49 -15.10 -3.56
C PHE A 41 -2.45 -14.51 -2.15
N ARG A 42 -2.43 -13.18 -2.06
CA ARG A 42 -2.55 -12.45 -0.80
C ARG A 42 -3.92 -11.77 -0.75
N PHE A 43 -4.62 -11.97 0.36
CA PHE A 43 -5.89 -11.31 0.62
C PHE A 43 -5.78 -10.38 1.84
N GLU A 44 -6.35 -9.19 1.72
CA GLU A 44 -6.34 -8.18 2.77
C GLU A 44 -7.74 -7.56 2.89
N PRO A 45 -8.19 -7.11 4.08
CA PRO A 45 -9.45 -6.39 4.20
C PRO A 45 -9.48 -5.17 3.27
N ALA A 46 -10.61 -4.95 2.57
CA ALA A 46 -10.76 -3.80 1.67
C ALA A 46 -10.87 -2.49 2.46
N ASP A 47 -11.62 -2.49 3.56
CA ASP A 47 -11.68 -1.39 4.51
C ASP A 47 -10.47 -1.45 5.44
N LYS A 48 -9.30 -1.06 4.93
CA LYS A 48 -8.18 -0.71 5.80
C LYS A 48 -8.43 0.71 6.32
N PRO A 49 -8.59 0.94 7.63
CA PRO A 49 -8.55 2.29 8.15
C PRO A 49 -7.25 2.93 7.67
N LYS A 50 -7.35 4.08 7.00
CA LYS A 50 -6.19 4.83 6.50
C LYS A 50 -5.14 4.82 7.61
N ALA A 51 -3.90 4.46 7.26
CA ALA A 51 -2.79 4.53 8.20
C ALA A 51 -2.63 5.98 8.66
N LYS A 52 -3.35 6.33 9.73
CA LYS A 52 -3.22 7.61 10.39
C LYS A 52 -1.92 7.50 11.16
N ILE A 53 -0.98 8.39 10.84
CA ILE A 53 0.17 8.59 11.71
C ILE A 53 -0.40 8.92 13.09
N ASP A 54 0.04 8.18 14.11
CA ASP A 54 -0.34 8.49 15.47
C ASP A 54 0.25 9.85 15.83
N VAL A 55 -0.60 10.88 15.85
CA VAL A 55 -0.20 12.25 16.14
C VAL A 55 -0.10 12.51 17.64
N SER A 56 -0.48 11.57 18.51
CA SER A 56 -0.54 11.80 19.96
C SER A 56 0.85 12.12 20.55
N GLY A 57 1.91 11.52 19.99
CA GLY A 57 3.28 11.72 20.44
C GLY A 57 3.90 13.07 20.06
N PHE A 58 3.31 13.82 19.12
CA PHE A 58 3.90 15.07 18.60
C PHE A 58 2.92 16.22 18.38
N ALA A 59 1.61 15.97 18.43
CA ALA A 59 0.59 17.01 18.42
C ALA A 59 0.84 17.97 19.59
N GLY A 60 1.04 19.24 19.29
CA GLY A 60 1.26 20.29 20.29
C GLY A 60 2.71 20.43 20.80
N LYS A 61 3.69 19.64 20.31
CA LYS A 61 5.11 19.82 20.70
C LYS A 61 5.78 21.07 20.11
N ALA A 62 5.18 21.71 19.10
CA ALA A 62 5.69 22.94 18.50
C ALA A 62 4.58 24.00 18.34
N PRO A 63 4.04 24.54 19.46
CA PRO A 63 2.87 25.44 19.45
C PRO A 63 3.15 26.82 18.84
N GLY A 64 4.42 27.18 18.67
CA GLY A 64 4.85 28.46 18.08
C GLY A 64 5.56 28.34 16.74
N ILE A 65 5.54 27.16 16.11
CA ILE A 65 6.20 26.97 14.81
C ILE A 65 5.45 27.82 13.76
N LYS A 66 6.21 28.65 13.06
CA LYS A 66 5.71 29.44 11.92
C LYS A 66 6.23 28.80 10.65
N LEU A 67 5.43 28.84 9.60
CA LEU A 67 5.87 28.40 8.28
C LEU A 67 7.10 29.23 7.91
N ALA A 68 8.19 28.56 7.54
CA ALA A 68 9.34 29.27 7.00
C ALA A 68 8.91 30.07 5.76
N PRO A 69 9.43 31.29 5.57
CA PRO A 69 9.16 32.05 4.35
C PRO A 69 9.58 31.22 3.13
N ARG A 70 8.88 31.40 2.02
CA ARG A 70 9.22 30.76 0.75
C ARG A 70 10.56 31.32 0.28
N GLU A 71 11.63 30.55 0.43
CA GLU A 71 12.92 30.84 -0.18
C GLU A 71 13.02 30.23 -1.58
N ASP A 72 13.77 30.90 -2.45
CA ASP A 72 14.26 30.31 -3.70
C ASP A 72 15.33 29.27 -3.36
N PHE A 73 14.88 28.05 -3.12
CA PHE A 73 15.77 26.90 -2.95
C PHE A 73 16.50 26.59 -4.25
N ASP A 74 17.73 26.08 -4.14
CA ASP A 74 18.44 25.48 -5.26
C ASP A 74 17.58 24.44 -6.00
N GLU A 75 17.87 24.26 -7.29
CA GLU A 75 17.16 23.32 -8.14
C GLU A 75 17.14 21.93 -7.49
N ARG A 76 15.93 21.38 -7.28
CA ARG A 76 15.77 20.10 -6.60
C ARG A 76 16.57 19.03 -7.36
N PRO A 77 17.34 18.16 -6.67
CA PRO A 77 18.10 17.11 -7.34
C PRO A 77 17.22 16.17 -8.18
N SER A 78 15.94 16.00 -7.81
CA SER A 78 14.96 15.28 -8.61
C SER A 78 14.59 15.98 -9.93
N ALA A 79 14.54 17.32 -9.96
CA ALA A 79 14.31 18.09 -11.17
C ALA A 79 15.52 18.01 -12.13
N ILE A 80 16.74 18.10 -11.57
CA ILE A 80 17.99 17.90 -12.34
C ILE A 80 18.03 16.50 -12.94
N ALA A 81 17.70 15.47 -12.16
CA ALA A 81 17.66 14.09 -12.61
C ALA A 81 16.61 13.88 -13.72
N ALA A 82 15.41 14.46 -13.58
CA ALA A 82 14.37 14.38 -14.60
C ALA A 82 14.78 15.06 -15.92
N ARG A 83 15.42 16.24 -15.85
CA ARG A 83 15.93 16.94 -17.03
C ARG A 83 17.03 16.12 -17.73
N LYS A 84 18.00 15.59 -16.98
CA LYS A 84 19.05 14.73 -17.53
C LYS A 84 18.49 13.45 -18.18
N ALA A 85 17.51 12.81 -17.55
CA ALA A 85 16.85 11.63 -18.09
C ALA A 85 16.10 11.94 -19.40
N ALA A 86 15.43 13.09 -19.48
CA ALA A 86 14.76 13.55 -20.70
C ALA A 86 15.76 13.85 -21.84
N GLU A 87 16.90 14.47 -21.52
CA GLU A 87 17.96 14.77 -22.48
C GLU A 87 18.64 13.48 -23.00
N GLU A 88 18.89 12.50 -22.12
CA GLU A 88 19.40 11.19 -22.52
C GLU A 88 18.40 10.43 -23.40
N ALA A 89 17.10 10.47 -23.06
CA ALA A 89 16.05 9.85 -23.86
C ALA A 89 15.92 10.49 -25.25
N ALA A 90 16.03 11.81 -25.34
CA ALA A 90 16.00 12.53 -26.62
C ALA A 90 17.24 12.29 -27.48
N LYS A 91 18.40 12.01 -26.87
CA LYS A 91 19.65 11.69 -27.57
C LYS A 91 19.73 10.23 -28.05
N LYS A 92 18.89 9.35 -27.49
CA LYS A 92 18.79 7.93 -27.82
C LYS A 92 17.69 7.63 -28.86
N ALA A 93 16.84 8.60 -29.15
CA ALA A 93 15.85 8.56 -30.23
C ALA A 93 16.45 9.08 -31.54
#